data_AF-A0A366QTA4-F1
#
_entry.id   AF-A0A366QTA4-F1
#
_cell.length_a   1.000
_cell.length_b   1.000
_cell.length_c   1.000
_cell.angle_alpha   90.00
_cell.angle_beta   90.00
_cell.angle_gamma   90.00
#
_symmetry.space_group_name_H-M   'P 1'
#
loop_
_entity.id
_entity.type
_entity.pdbx_description
1 polymer ?
#
loop_
_entity_poly.entity_id
_entity_poly.type
_entity_poly.pdbx_seq_one_letter_code
_entity_poly.pdbx_strand_id
1 'polypeptide(L)'
;MESPGPGGFLPTTGGLPSPAPSTASSYANNIQGLPAPRNKALKPNSSKEFMVRRYAEEQLLLATRRYVKKFGNAEPDDSVVGYKRFGEVCKDLDSVINVLWRSGTPTLQIPFLLRLTSDFTRYVRGFPPAPKASFAILRKLDHCFASLLSGQDVETHETLPGFENGLRGGMTTTEMIRCRSLVDQCRVLMVEVMRDPAEEDEEDEDEGGDTDTDTDMDMETPAIKGWGSVEDDDEMMMQLDAARVFERTIVQLNERLGDLEPIQMSAD
;
A
#
# COMPACT_ATOMS: atom_id res chain seq x y z
N MET A 1 -49.45 14.33 -55.58
CA MET A 1 -48.08 14.89 -55.61
C MET A 1 -48.13 16.26 -54.95
N GLU A 2 -47.08 16.57 -54.20
CA GLU A 2 -46.73 17.85 -53.56
C GLU A 2 -47.42 18.23 -52.24
N SER A 3 -46.72 17.89 -51.15
CA SER A 3 -46.71 18.61 -49.88
C SER A 3 -45.70 19.78 -49.95
N PRO A 4 -45.96 20.91 -49.29
CA PRO A 4 -44.89 21.79 -48.84
C PRO A 4 -44.93 22.05 -47.32
N GLY A 5 -43.84 21.63 -46.65
CA GLY A 5 -43.13 22.43 -45.63
C GLY A 5 -43.56 22.35 -44.15
N PRO A 6 -42.80 21.64 -43.29
CA PRO A 6 -42.84 21.83 -41.84
C PRO A 6 -42.03 23.08 -41.41
N GLY A 7 -42.53 23.75 -40.38
CA GLY A 7 -41.95 24.96 -39.78
C GLY A 7 -40.54 24.75 -39.21
N GLY A 8 -39.66 25.71 -39.50
CA GLY A 8 -38.28 25.73 -39.06
C GLY A 8 -38.14 26.09 -37.57
N PHE A 9 -37.57 25.17 -36.80
CA PHE A 9 -36.99 25.48 -35.50
C PHE A 9 -35.54 25.94 -35.70
N LEU A 10 -35.17 27.00 -34.98
CA LEU A 10 -33.84 27.59 -34.99
C LEU A 10 -32.77 26.55 -34.62
N PRO A 11 -31.66 26.45 -35.37
CA PRO A 11 -30.54 25.61 -34.96
C PRO A 11 -29.90 26.20 -33.70
N THR A 12 -29.81 25.40 -32.64
CA THR A 12 -29.06 25.68 -31.42
C THR A 12 -27.55 25.68 -31.72
N THR A 13 -27.04 26.76 -32.31
CA THR A 13 -25.60 27.02 -32.41
C THR A 13 -25.19 27.86 -31.21
N GLY A 14 -24.70 27.21 -30.15
CA GLY A 14 -24.19 27.93 -28.98
C GLY A 14 -24.08 27.09 -27.70
N GLY A 15 -23.86 25.78 -27.81
CA GLY A 15 -23.47 24.98 -26.65
C GLY A 15 -22.10 25.45 -26.18
N LEU A 16 -22.05 25.99 -24.96
CA LEU A 16 -20.81 26.32 -24.26
C LEU A 16 -19.86 25.11 -24.32
N PRO A 17 -18.56 25.29 -24.63
CA PRO A 17 -17.62 24.18 -24.61
C PRO A 17 -17.56 23.62 -23.19
N SER A 18 -17.84 22.32 -23.04
CA SER A 18 -17.62 21.60 -21.80
C SER A 18 -16.21 21.86 -21.27
N PRO A 19 -16.01 22.06 -19.97
CA PRO A 19 -14.67 22.23 -19.42
C PRO A 19 -13.81 21.03 -19.82
N ALA A 20 -12.58 21.32 -20.25
CA ALA A 20 -11.60 20.29 -20.60
C ALA A 20 -11.48 19.29 -19.44
N PRO A 21 -11.41 17.97 -19.73
CA PRO A 21 -11.19 16.98 -18.68
C PRO A 21 -9.93 17.37 -17.91
N SER A 22 -10.07 17.55 -16.60
CA SER A 22 -8.95 17.89 -15.73
C SER A 22 -7.87 16.83 -15.89
N THR A 23 -6.65 17.27 -16.21
CA THR A 23 -5.42 16.45 -16.17
C THR A 23 -5.07 15.92 -14.78
N ALA A 24 -5.97 16.09 -13.79
CA ALA A 24 -5.93 15.39 -12.52
C ALA A 24 -6.29 13.89 -12.64
N SER A 25 -6.93 13.45 -13.73
CA SER A 25 -7.32 12.04 -13.92
C SER A 25 -6.17 11.12 -14.34
N SER A 26 -4.98 11.64 -14.68
CA SER A 26 -3.82 10.81 -14.99
C SER A 26 -3.05 10.32 -13.76
N TYR A 27 -3.36 10.84 -12.56
CA TYR A 27 -2.85 10.32 -11.30
C TYR A 27 -3.71 9.19 -10.71
N ALA A 28 -4.93 8.97 -11.25
CA ALA A 28 -5.91 8.04 -10.71
C ALA A 28 -5.85 6.62 -11.32
N ASN A 29 -4.99 6.38 -12.32
CA ASN A 29 -4.98 5.14 -13.12
C ASN A 29 -3.71 4.27 -12.96
N ASN A 30 -2.87 4.56 -11.96
CA ASN A 30 -1.67 3.75 -11.76
C ASN A 30 -1.11 4.00 -10.36
N ILE A 31 -1.21 3.02 -9.47
CA ILE A 31 -0.21 2.91 -8.41
C ILE A 31 1.16 2.93 -9.06
N GLN A 32 1.93 3.99 -8.77
CA GLN A 32 3.15 4.30 -9.49
C GLN A 32 4.06 3.07 -9.59
N GLY A 33 4.28 2.61 -10.83
CA GLY A 33 5.17 1.51 -11.14
C GLY A 33 4.60 0.11 -10.90
N LEU A 34 3.31 -0.06 -10.62
CA LEU A 34 2.65 -1.37 -10.64
C LEU A 34 2.15 -1.66 -12.07
N PRO A 35 2.59 -2.77 -12.71
CA PRO A 35 2.22 -3.04 -14.11
C PRO A 35 0.74 -3.43 -14.24
N ALA A 36 0.15 -3.22 -15.42
CA ALA A 36 -1.18 -3.77 -15.71
C ALA A 36 -1.14 -5.32 -15.66
N PRO A 37 -2.13 -5.98 -15.00
CA PRO A 37 -2.30 -7.42 -15.07
C PRO A 37 -2.45 -7.90 -16.52
N ARG A 38 -2.06 -9.15 -16.79
CA ARG A 38 -2.35 -9.80 -18.08
C ARG A 38 -3.84 -10.00 -18.25
N ASN A 39 -4.37 -9.93 -19.47
CA ASN A 39 -5.79 -10.17 -19.75
C ASN A 39 -6.34 -11.56 -19.35
N LYS A 40 -5.46 -12.56 -19.16
CA LYS A 40 -5.83 -13.91 -18.74
C LYS A 40 -4.79 -14.45 -17.77
N ALA A 41 -5.29 -15.11 -16.71
CA ALA A 41 -4.48 -15.85 -15.77
C ALA A 41 -3.59 -16.87 -16.49
N LEU A 42 -2.43 -17.17 -15.89
CA LEU A 42 -1.59 -18.24 -16.39
C LEU A 42 -2.33 -19.56 -16.24
N LYS A 43 -2.21 -20.40 -17.27
CA LYS A 43 -2.83 -21.72 -17.24
C LYS A 43 -2.19 -22.55 -16.13
N PRO A 44 -2.99 -23.20 -15.26
CA PRO A 44 -2.49 -24.14 -14.25
C PRO A 44 -1.50 -25.15 -14.82
N ASN A 45 -0.38 -25.34 -14.14
CA ASN A 45 0.74 -26.22 -14.51
C ASN A 45 1.41 -25.89 -15.85
N SER A 46 1.28 -24.66 -16.35
CA SER A 46 1.97 -24.25 -17.56
C SER A 46 3.44 -23.90 -17.30
N SER A 47 4.27 -24.00 -18.34
CA SER A 47 5.68 -23.59 -18.27
C SER A 47 5.84 -22.11 -17.85
N LYS A 48 4.92 -21.22 -18.26
CA LYS A 48 4.94 -19.81 -17.86
C LYS A 48 4.65 -19.63 -16.37
N GLU A 49 3.68 -20.37 -15.84
CA GLU A 49 3.38 -20.37 -14.40
C GLU A 49 4.58 -20.89 -13.60
N PHE A 50 5.20 -21.99 -14.06
CA PHE A 50 6.41 -22.53 -13.43
C PHE A 50 7.56 -21.52 -13.42
N MET A 51 7.80 -20.80 -14.53
CA MET A 51 8.84 -19.77 -14.59
C MET A 51 8.58 -18.62 -13.62
N VAL A 52 7.33 -18.15 -13.49
CA VAL A 52 6.97 -17.08 -12.53
C VAL A 52 7.16 -17.55 -11.09
N ARG A 53 6.69 -18.77 -10.77
CA ARG A 53 6.87 -19.36 -9.44
C ARG A 53 8.35 -19.48 -9.08
N ARG A 54 9.15 -20.08 -9.98
CA ARG A 54 10.58 -20.25 -9.79
C ARG A 54 11.31 -18.91 -9.62
N TYR A 55 10.98 -17.92 -10.44
CA TYR A 55 11.54 -16.58 -10.29
C TYR A 55 11.23 -15.99 -8.91
N ALA A 56 9.97 -16.03 -8.47
CA ALA A 56 9.58 -15.50 -7.16
C ALA A 56 10.30 -16.23 -6.01
N GLU A 57 10.41 -17.56 -6.06
CA GLU A 57 11.14 -18.36 -5.09
C GLU A 57 12.64 -18.00 -5.04
N GLU A 58 13.29 -17.92 -6.20
CA GLU A 58 14.71 -17.57 -6.31
C GLU A 58 14.98 -16.15 -5.77
N GLN A 59 14.13 -15.17 -6.09
CA GLN A 59 14.28 -13.80 -5.61
C GLN A 59 14.03 -13.67 -4.10
N LEU A 60 13.00 -14.34 -3.56
CA LEU A 60 12.72 -14.31 -2.11
C LEU A 60 13.81 -15.02 -1.31
N LEU A 61 14.37 -16.12 -1.84
CA LEU A 61 15.51 -16.79 -1.24
C LEU A 61 16.76 -15.89 -1.26
N LEU A 62 17.01 -15.21 -2.38
CA LEU A 62 18.11 -14.26 -2.48
C LEU A 62 17.94 -13.12 -1.49
N ALA A 63 16.73 -12.55 -1.37
CA ALA A 63 16.43 -11.50 -0.40
C ALA A 63 16.67 -11.97 1.03
N THR A 64 16.25 -13.19 1.37
CA THR A 64 16.51 -13.79 2.69
C THR A 64 18.01 -13.93 2.96
N ARG A 65 18.80 -14.40 1.98
CA ARG A 65 20.26 -14.54 2.11
C ARG A 65 20.94 -13.18 2.29
N ARG A 66 20.53 -12.17 1.52
CA ARG A 66 21.04 -10.80 1.63
C ARG A 66 20.68 -10.16 2.97
N TYR A 67 19.48 -10.43 3.50
CA TYR A 67 19.08 -9.96 4.83
C TYR A 67 19.94 -10.59 5.93
N VAL A 68 20.11 -11.91 5.94
CA VAL A 68 20.93 -12.59 6.95
C VAL A 68 22.37 -12.08 6.94
N LYS A 69 22.94 -11.88 5.74
CA LYS A 69 24.32 -11.40 5.59
C LYS A 69 24.58 -9.98 6.06
N LYS A 70 23.54 -9.16 6.21
CA LYS A 70 23.70 -7.84 6.84
C LYS A 70 24.31 -7.95 8.24
N PHE A 71 24.02 -9.04 8.96
CA PHE A 71 24.48 -9.26 10.33
C PHE A 71 25.81 -10.04 10.41
N GLY A 72 26.36 -10.47 9.27
CA GLY A 72 27.60 -11.22 9.20
C GLY A 72 28.75 -10.41 8.59
N ASN A 73 29.97 -10.92 8.72
CA ASN A 73 31.13 -10.32 8.07
C ASN A 73 31.11 -10.62 6.56
N ALA A 74 31.61 -9.67 5.76
CA ALA A 74 31.75 -9.86 4.33
C ALA A 74 32.92 -10.82 4.06
N GLU A 75 32.61 -12.03 3.60
CA GLU A 75 33.61 -12.99 3.13
C GLU A 75 34.05 -12.62 1.69
N PRO A 76 35.35 -12.57 1.40
CA PRO A 76 35.85 -12.07 0.11
C PRO A 76 35.52 -12.96 -1.09
N ASP A 77 35.15 -14.22 -0.88
CA ASP A 77 34.76 -15.18 -1.94
C ASP A 77 33.23 -15.31 -2.11
N ASP A 78 32.45 -14.50 -1.39
CA ASP A 78 31.00 -14.67 -1.38
C ASP A 78 30.30 -13.81 -2.44
N SER A 79 29.61 -14.48 -3.37
CA SER A 79 28.91 -13.85 -4.50
C SER A 79 27.68 -13.02 -4.10
N VAL A 80 27.15 -13.20 -2.88
CA VAL A 80 25.94 -12.50 -2.42
C VAL A 80 26.30 -11.47 -1.35
N VAL A 81 26.04 -10.20 -1.62
CA VAL A 81 26.30 -9.09 -0.70
C VAL A 81 25.07 -8.78 0.16
N GLY A 82 25.29 -8.61 1.47
CA GLY A 82 24.23 -8.23 2.40
C GLY A 82 23.60 -6.87 2.10
N TYR A 83 22.37 -6.65 2.55
CA TYR A 83 21.71 -5.36 2.39
C TYR A 83 22.37 -4.26 3.23
N LYS A 84 22.54 -3.08 2.64
CA LYS A 84 23.09 -1.91 3.34
C LYS A 84 22.01 -0.97 3.86
N ARG A 85 20.90 -0.87 3.16
CA ARG A 85 19.77 0.04 3.45
C ARG A 85 18.44 -0.65 3.16
N PHE A 86 17.39 -0.25 3.86
CA PHE A 86 16.07 -0.86 3.67
C PHE A 86 15.51 -0.63 2.26
N GLY A 87 15.88 0.48 1.60
CA GLY A 87 15.52 0.73 0.21
C GLY A 87 15.98 -0.35 -0.78
N GLU A 88 17.06 -1.09 -0.48
CA GLU A 88 17.48 -2.22 -1.32
C GLU A 88 16.60 -3.45 -1.14
N VAL A 89 16.16 -3.72 0.11
CA VAL A 89 15.16 -4.75 0.40
C VAL A 89 13.90 -4.43 -0.37
N CYS A 90 13.44 -3.18 -0.24
CA CYS A 90 12.26 -2.69 -0.92
C CYS A 90 12.36 -2.92 -2.44
N LYS A 91 13.47 -2.52 -3.06
CA LYS A 91 13.66 -2.71 -4.51
C LYS A 91 13.58 -4.19 -4.93
N ASP A 92 14.16 -5.10 -4.16
CA ASP A 92 14.11 -6.53 -4.47
C ASP A 92 12.67 -7.07 -4.33
N LEU A 93 11.95 -6.71 -3.26
CA LEU A 93 10.56 -7.11 -3.06
C LEU A 93 9.62 -6.52 -4.13
N ASP A 94 9.84 -5.25 -4.52
CA ASP A 94 9.09 -4.56 -5.56
C ASP A 94 9.13 -5.31 -6.89
N SER A 95 10.31 -5.81 -7.27
CA SER A 95 10.49 -6.59 -8.50
C SER A 95 9.62 -7.86 -8.52
N VAL A 96 9.52 -8.53 -7.37
CA VAL A 96 8.70 -9.74 -7.21
C VAL A 96 7.20 -9.38 -7.26
N ILE A 97 6.78 -8.32 -6.57
CA ILE A 97 5.39 -7.83 -6.60
C ILE A 97 4.96 -7.52 -8.03
N ASN A 98 5.77 -6.78 -8.79
CA ASN A 98 5.45 -6.40 -10.15
C ASN A 98 5.28 -7.63 -11.07
N VAL A 99 6.15 -8.65 -10.93
CA VAL A 99 6.05 -9.89 -11.71
C VAL A 99 4.83 -10.72 -11.32
N LEU A 100 4.58 -10.87 -10.02
CA LEU A 100 3.41 -11.59 -9.51
C LEU A 100 2.12 -10.91 -9.96
N TRP A 101 2.01 -9.60 -9.77
CA TRP A 101 0.83 -8.84 -10.16
C TRP A 101 0.56 -8.95 -11.67
N ARG A 102 1.61 -8.76 -12.49
CA ARG A 102 1.52 -8.95 -13.94
C ARG A 102 1.08 -10.36 -14.33
N SER A 103 1.38 -11.39 -13.54
CA SER A 103 0.98 -12.78 -13.87
C SER A 103 -0.54 -12.96 -13.95
N GLY A 104 -1.33 -12.12 -13.27
CA GLY A 104 -2.79 -12.24 -13.20
C GLY A 104 -3.27 -13.60 -12.69
N THR A 105 -2.49 -14.29 -11.86
CA THR A 105 -2.80 -15.66 -11.42
C THR A 105 -2.99 -15.69 -9.91
N PRO A 106 -4.24 -15.62 -9.41
CA PRO A 106 -4.53 -15.47 -7.98
C PRO A 106 -3.90 -16.55 -7.09
N THR A 107 -3.94 -17.80 -7.54
CA THR A 107 -3.35 -18.95 -6.83
C THR A 107 -1.83 -18.90 -6.70
N LEU A 108 -1.14 -18.11 -7.54
CA LEU A 108 0.26 -17.77 -7.35
C LEU A 108 0.40 -16.51 -6.50
N GLN A 109 -0.36 -15.46 -6.83
CA GLN A 109 -0.22 -14.14 -6.22
C GLN A 109 -0.44 -14.17 -4.71
N ILE A 110 -1.56 -14.74 -4.25
CA ILE A 110 -1.98 -14.74 -2.85
C ILE A 110 -0.88 -15.29 -1.90
N PRO A 111 -0.38 -16.54 -2.07
CA PRO A 111 0.59 -17.08 -1.14
C PRO A 111 1.92 -16.31 -1.14
N PHE A 112 2.39 -15.84 -2.30
CA PHE A 112 3.64 -15.08 -2.38
C PHE A 112 3.50 -13.67 -1.82
N LEU A 113 2.37 -12.98 -2.03
CA LEU A 113 2.13 -11.65 -1.46
C LEU A 113 2.00 -11.71 0.07
N LEU A 114 1.36 -12.75 0.62
CA LEU A 114 1.35 -13.00 2.06
C LEU A 114 2.77 -13.23 2.60
N ARG A 115 3.59 -13.99 1.89
CA ARG A 115 5.00 -14.20 2.26
C ARG A 115 5.80 -12.90 2.21
N LEU A 116 5.65 -12.11 1.15
CA LEU A 116 6.30 -10.81 0.97
C LEU A 116 5.98 -9.85 2.12
N THR A 117 4.72 -9.77 2.52
CA THR A 117 4.28 -8.91 3.62
C THR A 117 4.88 -9.36 4.96
N SER A 118 4.95 -10.67 5.18
CA SER A 118 5.63 -11.25 6.34
C SER A 118 7.13 -10.95 6.35
N ASP A 119 7.81 -11.09 5.21
CA ASP A 119 9.25 -10.82 5.08
C ASP A 119 9.53 -9.31 5.24
N PHE A 120 8.69 -8.44 4.67
CA PHE A 120 8.76 -6.99 4.87
C PHE A 120 8.68 -6.61 6.36
N THR A 121 7.65 -7.11 7.06
CA THR A 121 7.40 -6.85 8.49
C THR A 121 8.57 -7.32 9.37
N ARG A 122 9.22 -8.40 8.97
CA ARG A 122 10.43 -8.90 9.64
C ARG A 122 11.65 -8.03 9.35
N TYR A 123 11.86 -7.66 8.08
CA TYR A 123 13.10 -7.02 7.65
C TYR A 123 13.17 -5.56 8.03
N VAL A 124 12.05 -4.83 8.05
CA VAL A 124 12.04 -3.38 8.32
C VAL A 124 12.70 -3.01 9.65
N ARG A 125 12.49 -3.82 10.70
CA ARG A 125 13.12 -3.64 12.04
C ARG A 125 14.64 -3.74 12.02
N GLY A 126 15.22 -4.33 10.99
CA GLY A 126 16.66 -4.52 10.86
C GLY A 126 17.40 -3.31 10.31
N PHE A 127 16.75 -2.20 10.01
CA PHE A 127 17.34 -1.05 9.31
C PHE A 127 16.84 0.28 9.89
N PRO A 128 17.59 1.39 9.69
CA PRO A 128 17.04 2.72 9.85
C PRO A 128 15.78 2.91 8.98
N PRO A 129 14.81 3.74 9.44
CA PRO A 129 13.59 4.01 8.69
C PRO A 129 13.87 4.48 7.26
N ALA A 130 13.09 3.97 6.30
CA ALA A 130 13.11 4.42 4.92
C ALA A 130 11.68 4.67 4.42
N PRO A 131 11.04 5.78 4.85
CA PRO A 131 9.61 6.01 4.66
C PRO A 131 9.16 5.93 3.21
N LYS A 132 9.82 6.68 2.32
CA LYS A 132 9.48 6.74 0.88
C LYS A 132 9.50 5.35 0.22
N ALA A 133 10.51 4.54 0.50
CA ALA A 133 10.64 3.20 -0.07
C ALA A 133 9.63 2.20 0.55
N SER A 134 9.39 2.32 1.85
CA SER A 134 8.46 1.47 2.60
C SER A 134 7.02 1.68 2.12
N PHE A 135 6.55 2.93 2.13
CA PHE A 135 5.18 3.26 1.72
C PHE A 135 4.92 2.99 0.24
N ALA A 136 5.92 3.13 -0.64
CA ALA A 136 5.77 2.77 -2.04
C ALA A 136 5.37 1.30 -2.23
N ILE A 137 5.96 0.38 -1.45
CA ILE A 137 5.64 -1.05 -1.52
C ILE A 137 4.35 -1.37 -0.80
N LEU A 138 4.12 -0.77 0.36
CA LEU A 138 2.90 -0.99 1.12
C LEU A 138 1.66 -0.56 0.33
N ARG A 139 1.73 0.55 -0.42
CA ARG A 139 0.67 0.97 -1.36
C ARG A 139 0.41 -0.08 -2.45
N LYS A 140 1.46 -0.69 -3.00
CA LYS A 140 1.31 -1.78 -3.98
C LYS A 140 0.68 -3.03 -3.37
N LEU A 141 1.16 -3.45 -2.21
CA LEU A 141 0.61 -4.61 -1.50
C LEU A 141 -0.85 -4.39 -1.11
N ASP A 142 -1.19 -3.20 -0.64
CA ASP A 142 -2.56 -2.82 -0.30
C ASP A 142 -3.50 -2.94 -1.51
N HIS A 143 -3.09 -2.40 -2.66
CA HIS A 143 -3.86 -2.57 -3.89
C HIS A 143 -3.98 -4.00 -4.36
N CYS A 144 -2.88 -4.76 -4.34
CA CYS A 144 -2.91 -6.15 -4.76
C CYS A 144 -3.87 -6.96 -3.87
N PHE A 145 -3.79 -6.82 -2.55
CA PHE A 145 -4.67 -7.55 -1.65
C PHE A 145 -6.12 -7.10 -1.76
N ALA A 146 -6.39 -5.80 -1.73
CA ALA A 146 -7.75 -5.28 -1.86
C ALA A 146 -8.41 -5.73 -3.19
N SER A 147 -7.64 -5.73 -4.29
CA SER A 147 -8.14 -6.17 -5.59
C SER A 147 -8.36 -7.69 -5.65
N LEU A 148 -7.48 -8.48 -5.02
CA LEU A 148 -7.64 -9.93 -4.94
C LEU A 148 -8.80 -10.37 -4.03
N LEU A 149 -9.12 -9.58 -3.01
CA LEU A 149 -10.24 -9.83 -2.09
C LEU A 149 -11.60 -9.58 -2.76
N SER A 150 -11.69 -8.53 -3.58
CA SER A 150 -12.89 -8.16 -4.34
C SER A 150 -13.00 -8.87 -5.70
N GLY A 151 -11.91 -9.45 -6.20
CA GLY A 151 -11.84 -10.07 -7.53
C GLY A 151 -11.89 -9.08 -8.69
N GLN A 152 -11.76 -7.78 -8.41
CA GLN A 152 -11.74 -6.68 -9.37
C GLN A 152 -10.58 -5.75 -9.01
N ASP A 153 -10.00 -5.07 -9.99
CA ASP A 153 -9.05 -4.00 -9.69
C ASP A 153 -9.77 -2.87 -8.95
N VAL A 154 -9.27 -2.48 -7.78
CA VAL A 154 -9.96 -1.51 -6.91
C VAL A 154 -9.99 -0.08 -7.47
N GLU A 155 -9.16 0.24 -8.47
CA GLU A 155 -9.17 1.54 -9.14
C GLU A 155 -10.02 1.52 -10.40
N THR A 156 -9.89 0.50 -11.23
CA THR A 156 -10.60 0.44 -12.52
C THR A 156 -11.96 -0.26 -12.46
N HIS A 157 -12.23 -1.00 -11.38
CA HIS A 157 -13.37 -1.91 -11.22
C HIS A 157 -13.46 -3.00 -12.30
N GLU A 158 -12.37 -3.24 -13.05
CA GLU A 158 -12.32 -4.32 -14.03
C GLU A 158 -12.10 -5.66 -13.33
N THR A 159 -12.84 -6.69 -13.75
CA THR A 159 -12.66 -8.05 -13.23
C THR A 159 -11.23 -8.52 -13.44
N LEU A 160 -10.61 -8.98 -12.36
CA LEU A 160 -9.25 -9.50 -12.42
C LEU A 160 -9.21 -10.84 -13.17
N PRO A 161 -8.10 -11.14 -13.85
CA PRO A 161 -7.91 -12.44 -14.48
C PRO A 161 -7.93 -13.55 -13.43
N GLY A 162 -8.62 -14.65 -13.72
CA GLY A 162 -8.83 -15.75 -12.76
C GLY A 162 -10.06 -15.59 -11.86
N PHE A 163 -10.80 -14.48 -11.97
CA PHE A 163 -12.06 -14.23 -11.27
C PHE A 163 -13.28 -14.22 -12.20
N GLU A 164 -13.15 -14.78 -13.42
CA GLU A 164 -14.26 -14.83 -14.38
C GLU A 164 -15.47 -15.63 -13.86
N ASN A 165 -15.21 -16.55 -12.92
CA ASN A 165 -16.24 -17.36 -12.23
C ASN A 165 -16.50 -16.89 -10.79
N GLY A 166 -16.24 -15.60 -10.50
CA GLY A 166 -16.37 -15.00 -9.18
C GLY A 166 -15.20 -15.32 -8.24
N LEU A 167 -15.44 -15.19 -6.94
CA LEU A 167 -14.40 -15.21 -5.89
C LEU A 167 -13.82 -16.59 -5.54
N ARG A 168 -14.18 -17.64 -6.28
CA ARG A 168 -13.69 -19.01 -6.02
C ARG A 168 -12.18 -19.14 -6.21
N GLY A 169 -11.59 -18.32 -7.08
CA GLY A 169 -10.14 -18.25 -7.28
C GLY A 169 -9.42 -17.29 -6.32
N GLY A 170 -10.16 -16.56 -5.48
CA GLY A 170 -9.62 -15.59 -4.53
C GLY A 170 -9.14 -16.22 -3.23
N MET A 171 -8.96 -15.37 -2.21
CA MET A 171 -8.50 -15.82 -0.90
C MET A 171 -9.53 -16.71 -0.19
N THR A 172 -9.05 -17.84 0.34
CA THR A 172 -9.79 -18.67 1.29
C THR A 172 -9.95 -17.97 2.63
N THR A 173 -10.90 -18.41 3.46
CA THR A 173 -11.09 -17.85 4.82
C THR A 173 -9.80 -17.86 5.65
N THR A 174 -9.03 -18.95 5.57
CA THR A 174 -7.73 -19.07 6.25
C THR A 174 -6.72 -18.03 5.74
N GLU A 175 -6.66 -17.82 4.42
CA GLU A 175 -5.80 -16.79 3.82
C GLU A 175 -6.25 -15.38 4.19
N MET A 176 -7.56 -15.12 4.27
CA MET A 176 -8.10 -13.83 4.70
C MET A 176 -7.77 -13.53 6.15
N ILE A 177 -7.94 -14.49 7.07
CA ILE A 177 -7.55 -14.32 8.48
C ILE A 177 -6.04 -14.08 8.60
N ARG A 178 -5.23 -14.80 7.83
CA ARG A 178 -3.77 -14.60 7.77
C ARG A 178 -3.41 -13.23 7.21
N CYS A 179 -4.08 -12.79 6.15
CA CYS A 179 -3.92 -11.47 5.56
C CYS A 179 -4.22 -10.40 6.60
N ARG A 180 -5.37 -10.49 7.28
CA ARG A 180 -5.78 -9.58 8.36
C ARG A 180 -4.72 -9.48 9.45
N SER A 181 -4.26 -10.61 9.96
CA SER A 181 -3.22 -10.63 10.99
C SER A 181 -1.90 -9.98 10.53
N LEU A 182 -1.48 -10.21 9.29
CA LEU A 182 -0.27 -9.63 8.73
C LEU A 182 -0.40 -8.11 8.50
N VAL A 183 -1.53 -7.65 7.96
CA VAL A 183 -1.73 -6.22 7.71
C VAL A 183 -1.85 -5.44 9.02
N ASP A 184 -2.56 -5.98 10.03
CA ASP A 184 -2.68 -5.37 11.35
C ASP A 184 -1.31 -5.25 12.03
N GLN A 185 -0.51 -6.32 12.01
CA GLN A 185 0.87 -6.30 12.54
C GLN A 185 1.77 -5.31 11.80
N CYS A 186 1.65 -5.25 10.47
CA CYS A 186 2.44 -4.34 9.67
C CYS A 186 2.07 -2.88 9.96
N ARG A 187 0.79 -2.54 10.11
CA ARG A 187 0.34 -1.18 10.44
C ARG A 187 0.93 -0.68 11.76
N VAL A 188 0.76 -1.47 12.82
CA VAL A 188 1.30 -1.11 14.15
C VAL A 188 2.81 -0.90 14.08
N LEU A 189 3.51 -1.81 13.39
CA LEU A 189 4.94 -1.69 13.19
C LEU A 189 5.33 -0.44 12.40
N MET A 190 4.59 -0.09 11.35
CA MET A 190 4.92 1.09 10.55
C MET A 190 4.72 2.37 11.33
N VAL A 191 3.75 2.44 12.24
CA VAL A 191 3.62 3.57 13.17
C VAL A 191 4.82 3.61 14.13
N GLU A 192 5.20 2.47 14.71
CA GLU A 192 6.35 2.35 15.62
C GLU A 192 7.68 2.75 14.95
N VAL A 193 7.94 2.28 13.72
CA VAL A 193 9.19 2.54 12.99
C VAL A 193 9.28 3.98 12.46
N MET A 194 8.14 4.64 12.26
CA MET A 194 8.08 5.99 11.69
C MET A 194 7.89 7.08 12.75
N ARG A 195 7.79 6.71 14.03
CA ARG A 195 7.83 7.67 15.13
C ARG A 195 9.26 8.24 15.23
N ASP A 196 9.40 9.55 15.37
CA ASP A 196 10.70 10.16 15.63
C ASP A 196 11.11 9.82 17.09
N PRO A 197 12.32 9.26 17.32
CA PRO A 197 12.84 9.14 18.68
C PRO A 197 12.93 10.48 19.45
N ALA A 198 12.93 11.63 18.77
CA ALA A 198 12.89 12.94 19.42
C ALA A 198 11.55 13.26 20.12
N GLU A 199 10.45 12.61 19.75
CA GLU A 199 9.14 12.78 20.41
C GLU A 199 9.04 12.07 21.77
N GLU A 200 10.02 11.23 22.16
CA GLU A 200 10.04 10.57 23.48
C GLU A 200 10.65 11.44 24.59
N ASP A 201 11.33 12.54 24.24
CA ASP A 201 11.98 13.44 25.22
C ASP A 201 11.09 14.66 25.61
N GLU A 202 9.88 14.80 25.04
CA GLU A 202 8.97 15.92 25.33
C GLU A 202 7.82 15.59 26.32
N GLU A 203 7.76 14.38 26.87
CA GLU A 203 6.67 13.96 27.78
C GLU A 203 7.00 13.98 29.30
N ASP A 204 8.06 14.68 29.75
CA ASP A 204 8.42 14.74 31.19
C ASP A 204 8.92 16.11 31.69
N GLU A 205 8.32 17.24 31.31
CA GLU A 205 8.49 18.51 32.05
C GLU A 205 7.20 19.35 32.11
N ASP A 206 6.11 18.81 32.69
CA ASP A 206 5.08 19.69 33.28
C ASP A 206 4.38 19.05 34.49
N GLU A 207 5.03 19.11 35.65
CA GLU A 207 4.34 19.31 36.93
C GLU A 207 5.35 19.73 38.02
N GLY A 208 5.40 21.04 38.31
CA GLY A 208 6.26 21.55 39.38
C GLY A 208 6.23 23.05 39.56
N GLY A 209 5.04 23.66 39.53
CA GLY A 209 4.87 25.05 39.92
C GLY A 209 5.26 25.27 41.38
N ASP A 210 6.32 26.06 41.60
CA ASP A 210 6.40 27.16 42.56
C ASP A 210 7.83 27.74 42.52
N THR A 211 7.98 28.99 42.07
CA THR A 211 8.98 29.92 42.62
C THR A 211 8.67 31.33 42.13
N ASP A 212 7.94 32.01 42.99
CA ASP A 212 7.83 33.45 43.16
C ASP A 212 9.16 34.19 42.87
N THR A 213 9.21 35.04 41.84
CA THR A 213 10.10 36.21 41.80
C THR A 213 9.55 37.31 40.89
N ASP A 214 9.37 38.47 41.50
CA ASP A 214 8.89 39.75 40.98
C ASP A 214 9.77 40.41 39.90
N THR A 215 9.10 41.22 39.05
CA THR A 215 9.59 42.45 38.36
C THR A 215 10.40 42.32 37.06
N ASP A 216 9.76 42.49 35.91
CA ASP A 216 9.81 43.73 35.09
C ASP A 216 9.08 43.55 33.75
N MET A 217 8.18 44.48 33.43
CA MET A 217 7.50 44.55 32.13
C MET A 217 8.45 45.11 31.07
N ASP A 218 8.85 44.28 30.10
CA ASP A 218 9.22 44.79 28.78
C ASP A 218 8.32 44.14 27.71
N MET A 219 7.56 45.01 27.05
CA MET A 219 6.56 44.68 26.05
C MET A 219 7.26 44.53 24.70
N GLU A 220 7.97 43.42 24.49
CA GLU A 220 8.33 43.01 23.13
C GLU A 220 7.16 42.25 22.50
N THR A 221 6.59 42.90 21.50
CA THR A 221 5.64 42.40 20.50
C THR A 221 5.72 40.89 20.27
N PRO A 222 4.61 40.13 20.35
CA PRO A 222 4.61 38.75 19.91
C PRO A 222 4.86 38.76 18.41
N ALA A 223 6.07 38.36 18.01
CA ALA A 223 6.31 37.89 16.67
C ALA A 223 5.29 36.79 16.42
N ILE A 224 4.30 37.10 15.58
CA ILE A 224 3.40 36.12 15.00
C ILE A 224 4.33 35.04 14.44
N LYS A 225 4.36 33.88 15.12
CA LYS A 225 5.09 32.67 14.73
C LYS A 225 4.44 32.19 13.44
N GLY A 226 4.83 32.85 12.36
CA GLY A 226 4.28 32.65 11.04
C GLY A 226 4.73 31.29 10.55
N TRP A 227 3.74 30.51 10.12
CA TRP A 227 3.85 29.46 9.12
C TRP A 227 4.70 28.25 9.55
N GLY A 228 4.04 27.09 9.70
CA GLY A 228 4.65 25.82 10.06
C GLY A 228 5.94 25.55 9.27
N SER A 229 6.92 24.96 9.96
CA SER A 229 8.18 24.57 9.33
C SER A 229 7.87 23.56 8.22
N VAL A 230 8.66 23.56 7.14
CA VAL A 230 8.61 22.51 6.10
C VAL A 230 8.82 21.11 6.70
N GLU A 231 9.47 21.03 7.87
CA GLU A 231 9.67 19.81 8.66
C GLU A 231 8.35 19.32 9.26
N ASP A 232 7.49 20.21 9.76
CA ASP A 232 6.15 19.87 10.31
C ASP A 232 5.24 19.29 9.22
N ASP A 233 5.33 19.79 7.99
CA ASP A 233 4.53 19.33 6.85
C ASP A 233 4.95 17.93 6.38
N ASP A 234 6.26 17.64 6.35
CA ASP A 234 6.81 16.33 5.96
C ASP A 234 6.54 15.26 7.05
N GLU A 235 6.64 15.63 8.33
CA GLU A 235 6.28 14.81 9.50
C GLU A 235 4.79 14.42 9.45
N MET A 236 3.90 15.41 9.32
CA MET A 236 2.47 15.20 9.21
C MET A 236 2.11 14.32 8.00
N MET A 237 2.77 14.53 6.85
CA MET A 237 2.56 13.67 5.67
C MET A 237 3.01 12.24 5.92
N MET A 238 4.10 12.03 6.67
CA MET A 238 4.59 10.70 7.04
C MET A 238 3.64 9.98 8.00
N GLN A 239 3.13 10.68 9.01
CA GLN A 239 2.14 10.16 9.95
C GLN A 239 0.82 9.79 9.24
N LEU A 240 0.38 10.62 8.29
CA LEU A 240 -0.79 10.32 7.44
C LEU A 240 -0.56 9.09 6.56
N ASP A 241 0.62 8.94 5.96
CA ASP A 241 0.98 7.76 5.17
C ASP A 241 1.02 6.49 6.03
N ALA A 242 1.51 6.58 7.28
CA ALA A 242 1.51 5.47 8.23
C ALA A 242 0.08 5.04 8.62
N ALA A 243 -0.81 6.00 8.86
CA ALA A 243 -2.21 5.72 9.19
C ALA A 243 -2.96 5.00 8.05
N ARG A 244 -2.60 5.31 6.79
CA ARG A 244 -3.21 4.75 5.57
C ARG A 244 -2.66 3.40 5.13
N VAL A 245 -1.65 2.86 5.81
CA VAL A 245 -1.09 1.54 5.48
C VAL A 245 -2.20 0.48 5.51
N PHE A 246 -2.36 -0.25 4.41
CA PHE A 246 -3.37 -1.32 4.22
C PHE A 246 -4.84 -0.90 4.41
N GLU A 247 -5.17 0.39 4.24
CA GLU A 247 -6.54 0.89 4.39
C GLU A 247 -7.53 0.16 3.48
N ARG A 248 -7.23 0.06 2.17
CA ARG A 248 -8.14 -0.58 1.19
C ARG A 248 -8.33 -2.06 1.50
N THR A 249 -7.24 -2.74 1.86
CA THR A 249 -7.24 -4.16 2.20
C THR A 249 -8.09 -4.45 3.41
N ILE A 250 -8.02 -3.61 4.46
CA ILE A 250 -8.80 -3.81 5.68
C ILE A 250 -10.29 -3.61 5.42
N VAL A 251 -10.67 -2.62 4.63
CA VAL A 251 -12.07 -2.44 4.21
C VAL A 251 -12.59 -3.71 3.54
N GLN A 252 -11.84 -4.22 2.55
CA GLN A 252 -12.22 -5.43 1.82
C GLN A 252 -12.23 -6.69 2.71
N LEU A 253 -11.29 -6.82 3.65
CA LEU A 253 -11.30 -7.92 4.61
C LEU A 253 -12.51 -7.86 5.55
N ASN A 254 -12.89 -6.67 6.02
CA ASN A 254 -14.04 -6.50 6.90
C ASN A 254 -15.36 -6.82 6.19
N GLU A 255 -15.51 -6.41 4.93
CA GLU A 255 -16.65 -6.83 4.09
C GLU A 255 -16.70 -8.36 3.95
N ARG A 256 -15.56 -8.96 3.56
CA ARG A 256 -15.48 -10.39 3.26
C ARG A 256 -15.58 -11.30 4.48
N LEU A 257 -15.06 -10.87 5.64
CA LEU A 257 -15.11 -11.63 6.90
C LEU A 257 -16.38 -11.31 7.70
N GLY A 258 -16.92 -10.09 7.60
CA GLY A 258 -18.20 -9.72 8.20
C GLY A 258 -19.37 -10.50 7.59
N ASP A 259 -19.34 -10.72 6.28
CA ASP A 259 -20.32 -11.58 5.58
C ASP A 259 -20.25 -13.06 6.00
N LEU A 260 -19.16 -13.50 6.64
CA LEU A 260 -19.01 -14.88 7.14
C LEU A 260 -19.61 -15.06 8.55
N GLU A 261 -19.93 -13.98 9.27
CA GLU A 261 -20.70 -14.04 10.52
C GLU A 261 -22.21 -13.85 10.26
N PRO A 262 -22.90 -14.93 9.88
CA PRO A 262 -24.23 -15.15 10.41
C PRO A 262 -24.40 -16.61 10.83
N ILE A 263 -24.09 -16.93 12.10
CA ILE A 263 -24.68 -18.09 12.76
C ILE A 263 -25.63 -17.54 13.81
N GLN A 264 -26.92 -17.56 13.46
CA GLN A 264 -28.00 -17.41 14.42
C GLN A 264 -27.75 -18.36 15.58
N MET A 265 -27.57 -17.78 16.77
CA MET A 265 -27.95 -18.48 18.00
C MET A 265 -29.48 -18.66 17.93
N SER A 266 -29.92 -19.75 17.33
CA SER A 266 -31.27 -20.27 17.59
C SER A 266 -31.27 -20.70 19.04
N ALA A 267 -32.08 -20.01 19.83
CA ALA A 267 -32.45 -20.38 21.18
C ALA A 267 -33.03 -21.80 21.18
N ASP A 268 -32.49 -22.65 22.06
CA ASP A 268 -33.22 -23.75 22.69
C ASP A 268 -33.14 -23.54 24.20
#